data_AF-A0A6M4MAL2-F1
#
_entry.id   AF-A0A6M4MAL2-F1
#
_cell.length_a   1.000
_cell.length_b   1.000
_cell.length_c   1.000
_cell.angle_alpha   90.00
_cell.angle_beta   90.00
_cell.angle_gamma   90.00
#
_symmetry.space_group_name_H-M   'P 1'
#
loop_
_entity.id
_entity.type
_entity.pdbx_description
1 polymer ?
#
loop_
_entity_poly.entity_id
_entity_poly.type
_entity_poly.pdbx_seq_one_letter_code
_entity_poly.pdbx_strand_id
1 'polypeptide(L)'
;MQALANEVFTPKDQEGAQTPKTYTIKALKPLQLTEAVTAGMDYTLGRFTFSFPAIITLLKYGLEDQKLIESMPAAHHAVVAKAIYEKSSLADEERKNS
;
A
#
# COMPACT_ATOMS: atom_id res chain seq x y z
N MET A 1 3.17 -10.11 -19.05
CA MET A 1 2.83 -9.27 -17.88
C MET A 1 4.12 -8.75 -17.26
N GLN A 2 4.40 -7.45 -17.37
CA GLN A 2 5.45 -6.82 -16.56
C GLN A 2 4.89 -6.63 -15.14
N ALA A 3 5.60 -7.11 -14.12
CA ALA A 3 5.31 -6.71 -12.76
C ALA A 3 5.77 -5.26 -12.60
N LEU A 4 4.93 -4.38 -12.04
CA LEU A 4 5.39 -3.05 -11.64
C LEU A 4 6.56 -3.22 -10.66
N ALA A 5 7.69 -2.57 -10.97
CA ALA A 5 8.86 -2.62 -10.13
C ALA A 5 8.56 -2.08 -8.72
N ASN A 6 9.33 -2.57 -7.74
CA ASN A 6 9.32 -2.03 -6.38
C ASN A 6 9.62 -0.53 -6.41
N GLU A 7 8.98 0.21 -5.52
CA GLU A 7 9.05 1.67 -5.46
C GLU A 7 9.40 2.12 -4.05
N VAL A 8 10.26 3.13 -3.95
CA VAL A 8 10.57 3.76 -2.66
C VAL A 8 9.55 4.85 -2.41
N PHE A 9 8.74 4.65 -1.39
CA PHE A 9 7.72 5.59 -0.94
C PHE A 9 8.19 6.37 0.29
N THR A 10 8.06 7.70 0.24
CA THR A 10 8.35 8.58 1.37
C THR A 10 7.06 9.26 1.79
N PRO A 11 6.58 9.09 3.05
CA PRO A 11 5.43 9.83 3.54
C PRO A 11 5.69 11.34 3.47
N LYS A 12 4.65 12.12 3.17
CA LYS A 12 4.75 13.57 2.97
C LYS A 12 5.39 14.33 4.14
N ASP A 13 5.13 13.90 5.37
CA ASP A 13 5.70 14.50 6.58
C ASP A 13 7.20 14.24 6.74
N GLN A 14 7.76 13.33 5.94
CA GLN A 14 9.19 13.01 5.89
C GLN A 14 9.89 13.68 4.68
N GLU A 15 9.14 14.28 3.75
CA GLU A 15 9.73 15.01 2.63
C GLU A 15 10.54 16.21 3.14
N GLY A 16 11.83 16.27 2.78
CA GLY A 16 12.74 17.33 3.22
C GLY A 16 13.39 17.13 4.60
N ALA A 17 13.09 16.02 5.30
CA ALA A 17 13.85 15.64 6.48
C ALA A 17 15.31 15.31 6.12
N GLN A 18 16.25 15.64 7.00
CA GLN A 18 17.68 15.35 6.79
C GLN A 18 17.95 13.83 6.65
N THR A 19 17.13 13.01 7.33
CA THR A 19 17.11 11.54 7.23
C THR A 19 15.66 11.07 7.12
N PRO A 20 15.05 11.07 5.93
CA PRO A 20 13.65 10.75 5.76
C PRO A 20 13.40 9.26 6.01
N LYS A 21 12.29 8.92 6.67
CA LYS A 21 11.82 7.53 6.71
C LYS A 21 11.21 7.16 5.36
N THR A 22 11.78 6.14 4.73
CA THR A 22 11.32 5.64 3.43
C THR A 22 10.91 4.18 3.53
N TYR A 23 9.94 3.78 2.70
CA TYR A 23 9.39 2.43 2.66
C TYR A 23 9.44 1.90 1.23
N THR A 24 10.07 0.75 1.03
CA THR A 24 10.00 0.08 -0.27
C THR A 24 8.70 -0.70 -0.37
N ILE A 25 7.86 -0.32 -1.32
CA ILE A 25 6.54 -0.90 -1.58
C ILE A 25 6.49 -1.62 -2.93
N LYS A 26 5.59 -2.60 -3.06
CA LYS A 26 5.34 -3.34 -4.30
C LYS A 26 3.86 -3.50 -4.57
N ALA A 27 3.52 -3.70 -5.85
CA ALA A 27 2.15 -4.00 -6.25
C ALA A 27 1.73 -5.40 -5.76
N LEU A 28 0.50 -5.52 -5.29
CA LEU A 28 -0.08 -6.79 -4.88
C LEU A 28 -0.49 -7.62 -6.11
N LYS A 29 -0.51 -8.94 -5.91
CA LYS A 29 -1.17 -9.89 -6.82
C LYS A 29 -2.70 -9.74 -6.70
N PRO A 30 -3.48 -10.09 -7.73
CA PRO A 30 -4.94 -9.94 -7.70
C PRO A 30 -5.61 -10.56 -6.47
N LEU A 31 -5.22 -11.78 -6.07
CA LEU A 31 -5.77 -12.44 -4.88
C LEU A 31 -5.44 -11.70 -3.57
N GLN A 32 -4.25 -11.13 -3.45
CA GLN A 32 -3.85 -10.35 -2.27
C GLN A 32 -4.62 -9.03 -2.19
N LEU A 33 -4.88 -8.41 -3.35
CA LEU A 33 -5.70 -7.21 -3.42
C LEU A 33 -7.14 -7.52 -3.02
N THR A 34 -7.73 -8.60 -3.55
CA THR A 34 -9.07 -9.07 -3.14
C THR A 34 -9.15 -9.33 -1.64
N GLU A 35 -8.12 -9.95 -1.05
CA GLU A 35 -8.07 -10.19 0.40
C GLU A 35 -8.08 -8.88 1.20
N ALA A 36 -7.26 -7.89 0.81
CA ALA A 36 -7.26 -6.57 1.43
C ALA A 36 -8.63 -5.87 1.33
N VAL A 37 -9.33 -6.02 0.19
CA VAL A 37 -10.70 -5.50 0.02
C VAL A 37 -11.66 -6.19 0.99
N THR A 38 -11.64 -7.52 1.03
CA THR A 38 -12.52 -8.32 1.90
C THR A 38 -12.26 -8.12 3.39
N ALA A 39 -11.03 -7.75 3.76
CA ALA A 39 -10.64 -7.42 5.12
C ALA A 39 -11.28 -6.12 5.65
N GLY A 40 -12.01 -5.39 4.81
CA GLY A 40 -12.80 -4.23 5.21
C GLY A 40 -12.31 -2.94 4.55
N MET A 41 -12.17 -2.95 3.23
CA MET A 41 -12.06 -1.73 2.44
C MET A 41 -13.46 -1.30 2.02
N ASP A 42 -13.87 -0.09 2.41
CA ASP A 42 -15.18 0.46 2.05
C ASP A 42 -14.99 1.63 1.07
N TYR A 43 -15.91 1.75 0.12
CA TYR A 43 -15.98 2.87 -0.81
C TYR A 43 -17.26 3.65 -0.54
N THR A 44 -17.12 4.78 0.13
CA THR A 44 -18.26 5.62 0.52
C THR A 44 -18.07 7.01 -0.09
N LEU A 45 -19.04 7.46 -0.90
CA LEU A 45 -19.08 8.81 -1.46
C LEU A 45 -17.80 9.23 -2.22
N GLY A 46 -17.22 8.33 -3.02
CA GLY A 46 -16.01 8.66 -3.78
C GLY A 46 -14.70 8.54 -2.98
N ARG A 47 -14.77 8.15 -1.70
CA ARG A 47 -13.60 8.00 -0.82
C ARG A 47 -13.41 6.55 -0.44
N PHE A 48 -12.18 6.07 -0.57
CA PHE A 48 -11.76 4.80 0.00
C PHE A 48 -11.48 4.98 1.49
N THR A 49 -12.12 4.15 2.30
CA THR A 49 -11.87 4.05 3.73
C THR A 49 -11.33 2.66 4.00
N PHE A 50 -10.15 2.58 4.61
CA PHE A 50 -9.54 1.31 4.97
C PHE A 50 -9.78 1.06 6.46
N SER A 51 -10.41 -0.07 6.79
CA SER A 51 -10.39 -0.57 8.16
C SER A 51 -8.96 -0.96 8.57
N PHE A 52 -8.71 -1.00 9.88
CA PHE A 52 -7.41 -1.40 10.39
C PHE A 52 -6.94 -2.78 9.89
N PRO A 53 -7.80 -3.84 9.85
CA PRO A 53 -7.42 -5.11 9.24
C PRO A 53 -6.98 -4.98 7.78
N ALA A 54 -7.71 -4.22 6.96
CA ALA A 54 -7.33 -3.97 5.56
C ALA A 54 -5.97 -3.26 5.45
N ILE A 55 -5.71 -2.25 6.29
CA ILE A 55 -4.41 -1.56 6.36
C ILE A 55 -3.30 -2.56 6.64
N ILE A 56 -3.47 -3.41 7.66
CA ILE A 56 -2.45 -4.41 8.03
C ILE A 56 -2.23 -5.42 6.90
N THR A 57 -3.28 -5.89 6.23
CA THR A 57 -3.17 -6.80 5.09
C THR A 57 -2.38 -6.16 3.94
N LEU A 58 -2.68 -4.90 3.60
CA LEU A 58 -1.94 -4.15 2.57
C LEU A 58 -0.46 -4.04 2.92
N LEU A 59 -0.13 -3.68 4.16
CA LEU A 59 1.26 -3.54 4.60
C LEU A 59 1.99 -4.89 4.58
N LYS A 60 1.37 -5.97 5.05
CA LYS A 60 1.97 -7.32 5.06
C LYS A 60 2.37 -7.78 3.66
N TYR A 61 1.53 -7.53 2.66
CA TYR A 61 1.82 -7.98 1.29
C TYR A 61 2.63 -6.98 0.47
N GLY A 62 2.43 -5.69 0.71
CA GLY A 62 2.97 -4.62 -0.12
C GLY A 62 4.31 -4.06 0.36
N LEU A 63 4.71 -4.25 1.62
CA LEU A 63 6.05 -3.88 2.07
C LEU A 63 7.07 -4.94 1.64
N GLU A 64 8.23 -4.47 1.20
CA GLU A 64 9.36 -5.36 0.92
C GLU A 64 9.96 -5.93 2.21
N ASP A 65 10.08 -5.10 3.25
CA ASP A 65 10.46 -5.52 4.59
C ASP A 65 9.27 -5.41 5.56
N GLN A 66 8.67 -6.56 5.86
CA GLN A 66 7.51 -6.66 6.76
C GLN A 66 7.85 -6.33 8.22
N LYS A 67 9.12 -6.45 8.63
CA LYS A 67 9.53 -6.15 10.02
C LYS A 67 9.34 -4.67 10.35
N LEU A 68 9.28 -3.81 9.33
CA LEU A 68 9.01 -2.39 9.51
C LEU A 68 7.62 -2.12 10.08
N ILE A 69 6.65 -3.02 9.93
CA ILE A 69 5.27 -2.82 10.41
C ILE A 69 5.23 -2.56 11.92
N GLU A 70 6.08 -3.26 12.68
CA GLU A 70 6.13 -3.17 14.15
C GLU A 70 6.76 -1.87 14.65
N SER A 71 7.67 -1.29 13.88
CA SER A 71 8.40 -0.05 14.21
C SER A 71 7.85 1.17 13.46
N MET A 72 6.85 0.97 12.59
CA MET A 72 6.21 2.01 11.80
C MET A 72 5.36 2.90 12.72
N PRO A 73 5.45 4.24 12.60
CA PRO A 73 4.51 5.13 13.28
C PRO A 73 3.08 4.92 12.81
N ALA A 74 2.10 4.96 13.71
CA ALA A 74 0.67 4.77 13.40
C ALA A 74 0.17 5.64 12.22
N ALA A 75 0.65 6.88 12.13
CA ALA A 75 0.32 7.79 11.04
C ALA A 75 0.80 7.28 9.67
N HIS A 76 1.91 6.55 9.62
CA HIS A 76 2.48 6.03 8.38
C HIS A 76 1.75 4.77 7.90
N HIS A 77 1.14 3.97 8.80
CA HIS A 77 0.42 2.76 8.39
C HIS A 77 -0.65 3.04 7.34
N ALA A 78 -1.49 4.06 7.58
CA ALA A 78 -2.57 4.41 6.65
C ALA A 78 -2.03 4.98 5.32
N VAL A 79 -1.00 5.83 5.38
CA VAL A 79 -0.44 6.50 4.20
C VAL A 79 0.30 5.51 3.30
N VAL A 80 1.11 4.63 3.90
CA VAL A 80 1.85 3.59 3.16
C VAL A 80 0.90 2.53 2.61
N ALA A 81 -0.13 2.12 3.37
CA ALA A 81 -1.16 1.20 2.87
C ALA A 81 -1.93 1.77 1.68
N LYS A 82 -2.27 3.07 1.73
CA LYS A 82 -2.90 3.75 0.59
C LYS A 82 -2.01 3.73 -0.65
N ALA A 83 -0.72 4.03 -0.51
CA ALA A 83 0.22 4.00 -1.63
C ALA A 83 0.36 2.59 -2.24
N ILE A 84 0.41 1.55 -1.39
CA ILE A 84 0.40 0.14 -1.83
C ILE A 84 -0.88 -0.18 -2.62
N TYR A 85 -2.04 0.24 -2.13
CA TYR A 85 -3.31 0.03 -2.82
C TYR A 85 -3.32 0.71 -4.19
N GLU A 86 -2.95 1.99 -4.27
CA GLU A 86 -2.92 2.76 -5.53
C GLU A 86 -2.01 2.10 -6.57
N LYS A 87 -0.82 1.67 -6.15
CA LYS A 87 0.11 0.93 -7.02
C LYS A 87 -0.46 -0.41 -7.47
N SER A 88 -1.18 -1.10 -6.60
CA SER A 88 -1.80 -2.40 -6.91
C SER A 88 -2.96 -2.27 -7.88
N SER A 89 -3.79 -1.23 -7.71
CA SER A 89 -4.89 -0.91 -8.61
C SER A 89 -4.39 -0.54 -10.00
N LEU A 90 -3.34 0.29 -10.09
CA LEU A 90 -2.69 0.61 -11.36
C LEU A 90 -2.18 -0.66 -12.07
N ALA A 91 -1.51 -1.54 -11.34
CA ALA A 91 -1.03 -2.82 -11.90
C ALA A 91 -2.18 -3.73 -12.38
N ASP A 92 -3.34 -3.69 -11.72
CA ASP A 92 -4.51 -4.49 -12.12
C ASP A 92 -5.19 -3.92 -13.36
N GLU A 93 -5.27 -2.60 -13.48
CA GLU A 93 -5.76 -1.92 -14.69
C GLU A 93 -4.87 -2.20 -15.90
N GLU A 94 -3.54 -2.13 -15.75
CA GLU A 94 -2.58 -2.48 -16.82
C GLU A 94 -2.74 -3.93 -17.31
N ARG A 95 -3.05 -4.87 -16.41
CA ARG A 95 -3.30 -6.28 -16.77
C ARG A 95 -4.60 -6.49 -17.53
N LYS A 96 -5.65 -5.73 -17.22
CA LYS A 96 -6.94 -5.84 -17.91
C LYS A 96 -6.91 -5.26 -19.32
N ASN A 97 -5.98 -4.32 -19.57
CA ASN A 97 -5.81 -3.65 -20.84
C ASN A 97 -4.75 -4.30 -21.76
N SER A 98 -4.18 -5.44 -21.35
CA SER A 98 -3.18 -6.23 -22.10
C SER A 98 -3.79 -7.51 -22.66
#